data_AF-T0LAP7-F1
#
_entry.id   AF-T0LAP7-F1
#
_cell.length_a   1.000
_cell.length_b   1.000
_cell.length_c   1.000
_cell.angle_alpha   90.00
_cell.angle_beta   90.00
_cell.angle_gamma   90.00
#
_symmetry.space_group_name_H-M   'P 1'
#
loop_
_entity.id
_entity.type
_entity.pdbx_description
1 polymer ?
#
loop_
_entity_poly.entity_id
_entity_poly.type
_entity_poly.pdbx_seq_one_letter_code
_entity_poly.pdbx_strand_id
1 'polypeptide(L)'
;MAAVEIPAFTLLYHGRMDEEDAPSPEWLAFDIEMAYGIMGSTRQSFMLSYQTTRPVKALYFDGESAALMGLGQLDTQMLHLYGNVTGPDSGGGMWRGLEPEYERAMGLCDWLAERGLGGAGGFEGVVRMNAGFEVIWCDFGSGSLRLGE
;
A
#
# COMPACT_ATOMS: atom_id res chain seq x y z
N MET A 1 15.04 1.49 3.62
CA MET A 1 13.81 1.42 4.44
C MET A 1 14.01 2.06 5.81
N ALA A 2 12.97 2.70 6.36
CA ALA A 2 12.99 3.38 7.66
C ALA A 2 11.63 3.27 8.36
N ALA A 3 11.62 3.27 9.69
CA ALA A 3 10.39 3.38 10.47
C ALA A 3 9.85 4.82 10.36
N VAL A 4 8.57 4.96 10.08
CA VAL A 4 7.87 6.26 10.00
C VAL A 4 6.59 6.23 10.83
N GLU A 5 6.07 7.41 11.13
CA GLU A 5 4.80 7.59 11.82
C GLU A 5 3.86 8.41 10.94
N ILE A 6 2.65 7.89 10.72
CA ILE A 6 1.52 8.61 10.15
C ILE A 6 0.77 9.24 11.34
N PRO A 7 0.65 10.58 11.39
CA PRO A 7 -0.03 11.25 12.49
C PRO A 7 -1.48 10.81 12.68
N ALA A 8 -2.02 11.08 13.88
CA ALA A 8 -3.45 10.93 14.12
C ALA A 8 -4.25 11.91 13.24
N PHE A 9 -5.45 11.50 12.86
CA PHE A 9 -6.38 12.29 12.05
C PHE A 9 -5.86 12.64 10.65
N THR A 10 -4.85 11.94 10.16
CA THR A 10 -4.41 12.03 8.76
C THR A 10 -5.51 11.50 7.86
N LEU A 11 -5.86 12.30 6.85
CA LEU A 11 -6.80 11.92 5.79
C LEU A 11 -6.06 11.14 4.70
N LEU A 12 -6.64 10.03 4.29
CA LEU A 12 -6.12 9.12 3.28
C LEU A 12 -7.25 8.77 2.30
N TYR A 13 -6.91 8.41 1.07
CA TYR A 13 -7.88 8.21 0.00
C TYR A 13 -7.70 6.86 -0.68
N HIS A 14 -8.79 6.27 -1.16
CA HIS A 14 -8.76 5.04 -1.94
C HIS A 14 -9.76 5.13 -3.10
N GLY A 15 -9.27 4.90 -4.32
CA GLY A 15 -10.13 4.77 -5.49
C GLY A 15 -10.70 3.36 -5.61
N ARG A 16 -11.96 3.24 -6.00
CA ARG A 16 -12.65 1.98 -6.30
C ARG A 16 -13.34 2.06 -7.65
N MET A 17 -13.58 0.89 -8.25
CA MET A 17 -14.42 0.72 -9.44
C MET A 17 -15.82 0.17 -9.11
N ASP A 18 -16.12 -0.01 -7.82
CA ASP A 18 -17.38 -0.50 -7.26
C ASP A 18 -17.74 0.25 -5.96
N GLU A 19 -18.92 -0.03 -5.43
CA GLU A 19 -19.47 0.57 -4.20
C GLU A 19 -19.14 -0.25 -2.94
N GLU A 20 -18.20 -1.21 -3.03
CA GLU A 20 -17.83 -2.06 -1.91
C GLU A 20 -16.78 -1.37 -1.01
N ASP A 21 -16.72 -1.82 0.25
CA ASP A 21 -15.66 -1.44 1.17
C ASP A 21 -14.29 -1.97 0.70
N ALA A 22 -13.23 -1.24 1.03
CA ALA A 22 -11.86 -1.67 0.75
C ALA A 22 -11.54 -3.02 1.45
N PRO A 23 -10.96 -4.01 0.74
CA PRO A 23 -10.47 -5.24 1.35
C PRO A 23 -9.20 -4.99 2.19
N SER A 24 -8.60 -6.06 2.73
CA SER A 24 -7.29 -6.00 3.39
C SER A 24 -6.36 -7.07 2.82
N PRO A 25 -5.08 -6.74 2.51
CA PRO A 25 -4.51 -5.40 2.49
C PRO A 25 -5.02 -4.58 1.29
N GLU A 26 -4.90 -3.25 1.35
CA GLU A 26 -5.31 -2.35 0.27
C GLU A 26 -4.50 -1.04 0.26
N TRP A 27 -4.37 -0.39 -0.90
CA TRP A 27 -3.61 0.85 -1.07
C TRP A 27 -4.44 2.09 -0.69
N LEU A 28 -3.89 2.91 0.21
CA LEU A 28 -4.37 4.26 0.45
C LEU A 28 -3.34 5.28 -0.06
N ALA A 29 -3.79 6.46 -0.44
CA ALA A 29 -2.92 7.57 -0.82
C ALA A 29 -3.09 8.78 0.10
N PHE A 30 -2.06 9.61 0.18
CA PHE A 30 -2.07 10.86 0.95
C PHE A 30 -2.74 12.02 0.19
N ASP A 31 -3.00 11.84 -1.10
CA ASP A 31 -3.70 12.78 -1.96
C ASP A 31 -4.71 12.04 -2.85
N ILE A 32 -5.75 12.76 -3.29
CA ILE A 32 -6.89 12.18 -4.01
C ILE A 32 -6.52 11.83 -5.46
N GLU A 33 -5.57 12.55 -6.04
CA GLU A 33 -5.06 12.35 -7.40
C GLU A 33 -4.31 11.02 -7.52
N MET A 34 -3.46 10.71 -6.54
CA MET A 34 -2.76 9.43 -6.43
C MET A 34 -3.75 8.29 -6.22
N ALA A 35 -4.74 8.43 -5.33
CA ALA A 35 -5.79 7.41 -5.16
C ALA A 35 -6.58 7.15 -6.45
N TYR A 36 -6.90 8.20 -7.20
CA TYR A 36 -7.53 8.09 -8.52
C TYR A 36 -6.62 7.34 -9.51
N GLY A 37 -5.31 7.63 -9.50
CA GLY A 37 -4.33 6.98 -10.37
C GLY A 37 -4.12 5.49 -10.08
N ILE A 38 -4.16 5.06 -8.80
CA ILE A 38 -3.93 3.66 -8.42
C ILE A 38 -5.11 2.77 -8.84
N MET A 39 -6.33 3.12 -8.44
CA MET A 39 -7.51 2.22 -8.57
C MET A 39 -8.79 2.93 -9.05
N GLY A 40 -8.77 4.26 -9.19
CA GLY A 40 -9.94 5.06 -9.55
C GLY A 40 -10.03 5.49 -11.02
N SER A 41 -9.06 5.15 -11.88
CA SER A 41 -8.87 5.77 -13.20
C SER A 41 -9.87 5.31 -14.28
N THR A 42 -11.15 5.20 -13.93
CA THR A 42 -12.25 4.87 -14.84
C THR A 42 -13.35 5.92 -14.77
N ARG A 43 -14.38 5.79 -15.61
CA ARG A 43 -15.57 6.66 -15.58
C ARG A 43 -16.49 6.37 -14.40
N GLN A 44 -16.45 5.16 -13.87
CA GLN A 44 -17.20 4.73 -12.70
C GLN A 44 -16.19 4.58 -11.56
N SER A 45 -15.89 5.71 -10.92
CA SER A 45 -14.95 5.76 -9.81
C SER A 45 -15.67 6.18 -8.55
N PHE A 46 -15.45 5.40 -7.49
CA PHE A 46 -15.85 5.75 -6.14
C PHE A 46 -14.59 6.12 -5.38
N MET A 47 -14.65 7.21 -4.62
CA MET A 47 -13.52 7.70 -3.85
C MET A 47 -13.86 7.58 -2.37
N LEU A 48 -13.20 6.65 -1.71
CA LEU A 48 -13.33 6.44 -0.27
C LEU A 48 -12.32 7.33 0.45
N SER A 49 -12.76 8.00 1.50
CA SER A 49 -11.90 8.79 2.38
C SER A 49 -11.76 8.07 3.70
N TYR A 50 -10.53 7.83 4.14
CA TYR A 50 -10.22 7.21 5.42
C TYR A 50 -9.48 8.19 6.33
N GLN A 51 -9.64 8.04 7.63
CA GLN A 51 -8.92 8.84 8.61
C GLN A 51 -8.26 7.95 9.65
N THR A 52 -7.00 8.23 9.99
CA THR A 52 -6.32 7.56 11.10
C THR A 52 -6.94 8.00 12.44
N THR A 53 -7.15 7.04 13.35
CA THR A 53 -7.76 7.31 14.66
C THR A 53 -6.75 7.65 15.75
N ARG A 54 -5.47 7.38 15.48
CA ARG A 54 -4.31 7.59 16.37
C ARG A 54 -3.03 7.67 15.53
N PRO A 55 -1.87 8.00 16.11
CA PRO A 55 -0.60 7.82 15.40
C PRO A 55 -0.40 6.34 15.04
N VAL A 56 0.01 6.10 13.80
CA VAL A 56 0.21 4.76 13.23
C VAL A 56 1.66 4.63 12.78
N LYS A 57 2.33 3.56 13.17
CA LYS A 57 3.67 3.26 12.65
C LYS A 57 3.52 2.55 11.31
N ALA A 58 4.35 2.96 10.36
CA ALA A 58 4.48 2.28 9.08
C ALA A 58 5.96 2.09 8.73
N LEU A 59 6.24 1.14 7.85
CA LEU A 59 7.58 0.95 7.30
C LEU A 59 7.66 1.68 5.96
N TYR A 60 8.56 2.65 5.83
CA TYR A 60 8.78 3.35 4.57
C TYR A 60 9.88 2.65 3.76
N PHE A 61 9.57 2.29 2.52
CA PHE A 61 10.57 1.94 1.51
C PHE A 61 10.94 3.19 0.73
N ASP A 62 12.22 3.54 0.75
CA ASP A 62 12.77 4.73 0.12
C ASP A 62 13.00 4.54 -1.39
N GLY A 63 13.26 5.66 -2.07
CA GLY A 63 13.29 5.72 -3.53
C GLY A 63 11.88 5.69 -4.13
N GLU A 64 11.80 5.45 -5.43
CA GLU A 64 10.52 5.29 -6.14
C GLU A 64 9.94 3.87 -5.95
N SER A 65 9.84 3.37 -4.73
CA SER A 65 9.50 1.97 -4.43
C SER A 65 8.07 1.53 -4.79
N ALA A 66 7.27 2.40 -5.41
CA ALA A 66 5.99 2.08 -6.05
C ALA A 66 6.03 2.29 -7.58
N ALA A 67 7.19 2.56 -8.18
CA ALA A 67 7.35 2.68 -9.62
C ALA A 67 7.60 1.30 -10.26
N LEU A 68 6.64 0.85 -11.05
CA LEU A 68 6.60 -0.51 -11.64
C LEU A 68 7.35 -0.61 -12.96
N MET A 69 8.45 0.13 -13.08
CA MET A 69 9.22 0.26 -14.33
C MET A 69 10.24 -0.87 -14.52
N GLY A 70 10.49 -1.69 -13.49
CA GLY A 70 11.45 -2.79 -13.55
C GLY A 70 12.92 -2.33 -13.68
N LEU A 71 13.24 -1.11 -13.22
CA LEU A 71 14.59 -0.54 -13.28
C LEU A 71 15.28 -0.56 -11.90
N GLY A 72 14.87 -1.47 -11.02
CA GLY A 72 15.46 -1.68 -9.69
C GLY A 72 14.69 -0.99 -8.54
N GLN A 73 13.65 -0.23 -8.83
CA GLN A 73 12.89 0.50 -7.80
C GLN A 73 12.26 -0.40 -6.74
N LEU A 74 11.89 -1.63 -7.12
CA LEU A 74 11.27 -2.59 -6.21
C LEU A 74 12.30 -3.44 -5.45
N ASP A 75 13.59 -3.41 -5.81
CA ASP A 75 14.58 -4.40 -5.36
C ASP A 75 14.63 -4.59 -3.85
N THR A 76 14.55 -3.50 -3.08
CA THR A 76 14.57 -3.57 -1.61
C THR A 76 13.41 -4.42 -1.07
N GLN A 77 12.17 -4.20 -1.53
CA GLN A 77 11.04 -5.03 -1.11
C GLN A 77 11.17 -6.46 -1.65
N MET A 78 11.67 -6.65 -2.87
CA MET A 78 11.83 -7.98 -3.46
C MET A 78 12.83 -8.85 -2.70
N LEU A 79 13.94 -8.26 -2.23
CA LEU A 79 14.91 -8.97 -1.40
C LEU A 79 14.32 -9.49 -0.09
N HIS A 80 13.38 -8.75 0.51
CA HIS A 80 12.70 -9.18 1.73
C HIS A 80 11.66 -10.27 1.48
N LEU A 81 10.94 -10.17 0.36
CA LEU A 81 9.86 -11.10 0.01
C LEU A 81 10.36 -12.42 -0.60
N TYR A 82 11.33 -12.35 -1.51
CA TYR A 82 11.73 -13.47 -2.37
C TYR A 82 13.21 -13.86 -2.22
N GLY A 83 14.00 -13.09 -1.47
CA GLY A 83 15.44 -13.31 -1.35
C GLY A 83 16.23 -13.02 -2.63
N ASN A 84 15.59 -12.42 -3.65
CA ASN A 84 16.20 -12.02 -4.92
C ASN A 84 15.44 -10.81 -5.52
N VAL A 85 15.94 -10.27 -6.63
CA VAL A 85 15.36 -9.11 -7.32
C VAL A 85 14.54 -9.48 -8.57
N THR A 86 14.34 -10.76 -8.85
CA THR A 86 13.61 -11.24 -10.02
C THR A 86 12.10 -11.13 -9.83
N GLY A 87 11.64 -11.29 -8.58
CA GLY A 87 10.23 -11.16 -8.21
C GLY A 87 9.30 -12.23 -8.77
N PRO A 88 7.97 -12.08 -8.56
CA PRO A 88 6.98 -12.97 -9.15
C PRO A 88 7.02 -12.81 -10.66
N ASP A 89 6.79 -13.91 -11.39
CA ASP A 89 6.88 -13.96 -12.85
C ASP A 89 5.85 -13.01 -13.48
N SER A 90 6.31 -11.82 -13.86
CA SER A 90 5.50 -10.86 -14.59
C SER A 90 5.48 -11.27 -16.04
N GLY A 91 4.48 -12.05 -16.46
CA GLY A 91 4.32 -12.47 -17.85
C GLY A 91 4.29 -11.28 -18.84
N GLY A 92 5.46 -10.84 -19.30
CA GLY A 92 5.76 -10.11 -20.53
C GLY A 92 5.01 -8.81 -20.88
N GLY A 93 4.39 -8.07 -19.95
CA GLY A 93 3.62 -6.86 -20.31
C GLY A 93 3.74 -5.70 -19.32
N MET A 94 3.94 -4.49 -19.85
CA MET A 94 4.08 -3.21 -19.13
C MET A 94 2.85 -2.80 -18.27
N TRP A 95 1.74 -3.54 -18.35
CA TRP A 95 0.45 -3.23 -17.72
C TRP A 95 -0.36 -4.49 -17.32
N ARG A 96 0.29 -5.63 -17.04
CA ARG A 96 -0.43 -6.87 -16.71
C ARG A 96 -0.61 -7.07 -15.21
N GLY A 97 -1.79 -6.67 -14.75
CA GLY A 97 -2.45 -7.22 -13.57
C GLY A 97 -2.14 -6.50 -12.27
N LEU A 98 -3.19 -6.20 -11.50
CA LEU A 98 -3.06 -5.87 -10.07
C LEU A 98 -2.52 -7.07 -9.27
N GLU A 99 -2.57 -8.28 -9.82
CA GLU A 99 -2.21 -9.52 -9.13
C GLU A 99 -0.77 -9.55 -8.59
N PRO A 100 0.30 -9.31 -9.37
CA PRO A 100 1.65 -9.23 -8.80
C PRO A 100 1.82 -8.12 -7.75
N GLU A 101 1.01 -7.07 -7.81
CA GLU A 101 1.02 -6.02 -6.78
C GLU A 101 0.31 -6.46 -5.51
N TYR A 102 -0.81 -7.16 -5.62
CA TYR A 102 -1.47 -7.78 -4.47
C TYR A 102 -0.59 -8.86 -3.84
N GLU A 103 0.13 -9.68 -4.62
CA GLU A 103 1.12 -10.64 -4.09
C GLU A 103 2.20 -9.94 -3.27
N ARG A 104 2.71 -8.80 -3.76
CA ARG A 104 3.70 -8.00 -3.02
C ARG A 104 3.10 -7.33 -1.78
N ALA A 105 1.88 -6.80 -1.87
CA ALA A 105 1.20 -6.18 -0.73
C ALA A 105 0.89 -7.19 0.39
N MET A 106 0.32 -8.35 0.04
CA MET A 106 0.09 -9.46 0.96
C MET A 106 1.41 -9.93 1.56
N GLY A 107 2.41 -10.20 0.72
CA GLY A 107 3.73 -10.64 1.20
C GLY A 107 4.40 -9.65 2.13
N LEU A 108 4.25 -8.34 1.92
CA LEU A 108 4.81 -7.32 2.82
C LEU A 108 4.12 -7.31 4.18
N CYS A 109 2.79 -7.44 4.21
CA CYS A 109 2.01 -7.53 5.44
C CYS A 109 2.28 -8.84 6.19
N ASP A 110 2.36 -9.96 5.48
CA ASP A 110 2.74 -11.26 6.04
C ASP A 110 4.16 -11.21 6.61
N TRP A 111 5.10 -10.64 5.86
CA TRP A 111 6.48 -10.48 6.32
C TRP A 111 6.56 -9.64 7.61
N LEU A 112 5.78 -8.56 7.74
CA LEU A 112 5.69 -7.80 8.99
C LEU A 112 5.14 -8.67 10.14
N ALA A 113 4.06 -9.42 9.88
CA ALA A 113 3.42 -10.29 10.87
C ALA A 113 4.35 -11.42 11.34
N GLU A 114 4.96 -12.15 10.40
CA GLU A 114 5.88 -13.28 10.67
C GLU A 114 7.11 -12.86 11.46
N ARG A 115 7.59 -11.63 11.27
CA ARG A 115 8.72 -11.06 12.02
C ARG A 115 8.33 -10.51 13.39
N GLY A 116 7.05 -10.56 13.76
CA GLY A 116 6.53 -9.95 15.00
C GLY A 116 6.64 -8.43 14.99
N LEU A 117 6.69 -7.82 13.81
CA LEU A 117 6.79 -6.37 13.62
C LEU A 117 5.43 -5.74 13.32
N GLY A 118 4.46 -6.53 12.85
CA GLY A 118 3.14 -6.08 12.42
C GLY A 118 2.09 -5.97 13.53
N GLY A 119 0.95 -5.34 13.20
CA GLY A 119 -0.25 -5.30 14.04
C GLY A 119 -0.31 -4.12 15.01
N ALA A 120 -1.29 -4.14 15.93
CA ALA A 120 -1.55 -3.04 16.86
C ALA A 120 -0.32 -2.72 17.73
N GLY A 121 0.21 -1.50 17.59
CA GLY A 121 1.43 -1.03 18.29
C GLY A 121 2.74 -1.32 17.54
N GLY A 122 2.70 -2.19 16.53
CA GLY A 122 3.74 -2.42 15.53
C GLY A 122 3.49 -1.60 14.26
N PHE A 123 4.05 -2.06 13.14
CA PHE A 123 3.79 -1.49 11.81
C PHE A 123 2.44 -1.99 11.29
N GLU A 124 1.56 -1.07 10.89
CA GLU A 124 0.23 -1.40 10.37
C GLU A 124 0.11 -1.20 8.86
N GLY A 125 1.21 -0.78 8.23
CA GLY A 125 1.28 -0.61 6.80
C GLY A 125 2.69 -0.31 6.30
N VAL A 126 2.80 -0.21 4.98
CA VAL A 126 4.05 0.04 4.26
C VAL A 126 3.88 1.26 3.36
N VAL A 127 4.66 2.31 3.61
CA VAL A 127 4.66 3.53 2.79
C VAL A 127 5.63 3.35 1.62
N ARG A 128 5.20 3.74 0.42
CA ARG A 128 5.97 3.70 -0.83
C ARG A 128 5.76 4.99 -1.62
N MET A 129 6.62 5.24 -2.61
CA MET A 129 6.55 6.46 -3.44
C MET A 129 6.64 6.13 -4.94
N ASN A 130 5.84 6.83 -5.75
CA ASN A 130 6.00 6.97 -7.20
C ASN A 130 5.86 8.47 -7.55
N ALA A 131 4.83 8.87 -8.31
CA ALA A 131 4.50 10.28 -8.54
C ALA A 131 3.94 10.96 -7.27
N GLY A 132 3.43 10.16 -6.33
CA GLY A 132 2.99 10.56 -5.00
C GLY A 132 3.28 9.45 -3.97
N PHE A 133 2.92 9.69 -2.71
CA PHE A 133 3.05 8.70 -1.65
C PHE A 133 1.78 7.86 -1.54
N GLU A 134 1.97 6.56 -1.36
CA GLU A 134 0.93 5.60 -1.03
C GLU A 134 1.32 4.82 0.22
N VAL A 135 0.33 4.22 0.87
CA VAL A 135 0.51 3.28 1.96
C VAL A 135 -0.30 2.02 1.67
N ILE A 136 0.35 0.87 1.66
CA ILE A 136 -0.32 -0.43 1.75
C ILE A 136 -0.74 -0.59 3.20
N TRP A 137 -2.05 -0.56 3.45
CA TRP A 137 -2.59 -0.78 4.79
C TRP A 137 -2.89 -2.26 4.98
N CYS A 138 -2.35 -2.86 6.05
CA CYS A 138 -2.39 -4.32 6.19
C CYS A 138 -3.71 -4.86 6.72
N ASP A 139 -4.38 -4.11 7.61
CA ASP A 139 -5.63 -4.54 8.24
C ASP A 139 -6.55 -3.35 8.52
N PHE A 140 -7.61 -3.22 7.72
CA PHE A 140 -8.64 -2.20 7.89
C PHE A 140 -9.54 -2.45 9.10
N GLY A 141 -9.57 -3.68 9.63
CA GLY A 141 -10.30 -4.06 10.84
C GLY A 141 -9.60 -3.73 12.16
N SER A 142 -8.34 -3.29 12.11
CA SER A 142 -7.51 -3.02 13.30
C SER A 142 -7.97 -1.86 14.19
N GLY A 143 -8.91 -1.04 13.71
CA GLY A 143 -9.44 0.14 14.42
C GLY A 143 -8.50 1.36 14.42
N SER A 144 -7.34 1.27 13.77
CA SER A 144 -6.43 2.40 13.54
C SER A 144 -6.88 3.31 12.40
N LEU A 145 -7.85 2.87 11.61
CA LEU A 145 -8.41 3.55 10.47
C LEU A 145 -9.94 3.56 10.57
N ARG A 146 -10.58 4.67 10.19
CA ARG A 146 -12.04 4.77 10.05
C ARG A 146 -12.40 5.31 8.68
N LEU A 147 -13.47 4.78 8.09
CA LEU A 147 -14.07 5.37 6.89
C LEU A 147 -14.71 6.71 7.27
N GLY A 148 -14.43 7.74 6.47
CA GLY A 148 -15.03 9.07 6.56
C GLY A 148 -16.45 9.08 5.97
N GLU A 149 -17.25 10.03 6.41
CA GLU A 149 -18.58 10.32 5.83
C GLU A 149 -18.48 11.05 4.49
#